data_AF-A0A8S1LKC7-F1
#
_entry.id   AF-A0A8S1LKC7-F1
#
_cell.length_a   1.000
_cell.length_b   1.000
_cell.length_c   1.000
_cell.angle_alpha   90.00
_cell.angle_beta   90.00
_cell.angle_gamma   90.00
#
_symmetry.space_group_name_H-M   'P 1'
#
loop_
_entity.id
_entity.type
_entity.pdbx_description
1 polymer ?
#
loop_
_entity_poly.entity_id
_entity_poly.type
_entity_poly.pdbx_seq_one_letter_code
_entity_poly.pdbx_strand_id
1 'polypeptide(L)'
;MQQLKNNYIQYLRDGIQMNKVEMEDFGGMFGIKAIDNIQSGEFLIKVSHKYAISAFTVFQNEQCVDIMKRNPHIYPSLQQIGNKQSDFQTLILYLTTQRHGKLKPIFDVSENPSCLLDCDQEIPFDYLRELKLEFEEEYKAAKDEVMLIGLSSEDYDWAYRFCMNRRLSVYNDYPFSFLVPMIDMINHGKNKAIFGLEQDNHQPEDYIQNNYMKYKYILQNKYWFTQEDQELIQNVKLNESERCSKILNKLLTKLFQELLRTGSQDIWVTKLMMPDDSEDEDEPTDKNNHQSQQLNTKDTKVQAAVNDDYLRDYYEQSLDQSEHDWYTDIQQQTLSCPAYLTARAVDDIEKGEQVLNLYGCLGNEHLLMYYGFALNKNKYDRVKFRIFMDCSTKYDFLNNIEKLVQLHYVPYKELLNLNTRGMSLHQLTSEFKIKKSQFNLDLIQFLKTYLQLLDGEESINEEIIIVLYRRIINSLYKKISSPIIIRDSYWGQQLFNYQNSKVRILKAHLEMIDNLTTKAEKMDIKVFMRLRAYLLKQN
;
A
#
# COMPACT_ATOMS: atom_id res chain seq x y z
N MET A 1 -31.88 -1.58 14.67
CA MET A 1 -31.25 -2.18 13.48
C MET A 1 -32.15 -2.16 12.25
N GLN A 2 -33.29 -2.85 12.21
CA GLN A 2 -34.14 -2.89 10.99
C GLN A 2 -34.58 -1.49 10.50
N GLN A 3 -34.95 -0.59 11.40
CA GLN A 3 -35.32 0.78 11.03
C GLN A 3 -34.15 1.55 10.41
N LEU A 4 -32.92 1.38 10.91
CA LEU A 4 -31.72 2.00 10.34
C LEU A 4 -31.47 1.50 8.91
N LYS A 5 -31.52 0.17 8.71
CA LYS A 5 -31.44 -0.46 7.37
C LYS A 5 -32.49 0.12 6.42
N ASN A 6 -33.74 0.24 6.86
CA ASN A 6 -34.81 0.76 6.02
C ASN A 6 -34.60 2.23 5.65
N ASN A 7 -34.18 3.07 6.61
CA ASN A 7 -33.88 4.48 6.36
C ASN A 7 -32.72 4.64 5.38
N TYR A 8 -31.67 3.84 5.55
CA TYR A 8 -30.50 3.82 4.68
C TYR A 8 -30.85 3.45 3.23
N ILE A 9 -31.55 2.33 3.04
CA ILE A 9 -31.96 1.87 1.70
C ILE A 9 -32.93 2.86 1.07
N GLN A 10 -33.87 3.41 1.85
CA GLN A 10 -34.83 4.40 1.35
C GLN A 10 -34.13 5.68 0.87
N TYR A 11 -33.07 6.11 1.57
CA TYR A 11 -32.27 7.28 1.16
C TYR A 11 -31.54 7.06 -0.17
N LEU A 12 -31.02 5.85 -0.39
CA LEU A 12 -30.26 5.50 -1.59
C LEU A 12 -31.13 5.04 -2.78
N ARG A 13 -32.45 4.90 -2.59
CA ARG A 13 -33.36 4.21 -3.52
C ARG A 13 -33.20 4.63 -4.99
N ASP A 14 -32.98 5.92 -5.25
CA ASP A 14 -32.94 6.45 -6.62
C ASP A 14 -31.55 6.34 -7.28
N GLY A 15 -30.52 5.90 -6.55
CA GLY A 15 -29.16 5.75 -7.07
C GLY A 15 -28.47 4.46 -6.69
N ILE A 16 -29.20 3.47 -6.20
CA ILE A 16 -28.67 2.14 -5.90
C ILE A 16 -29.35 1.07 -6.74
N GLN A 17 -28.55 0.15 -7.27
CA GLN A 17 -29.03 -1.10 -7.84
C GLN A 17 -28.39 -2.26 -7.07
N MET A 18 -29.20 -3.22 -6.62
CA MET A 18 -28.74 -4.41 -5.93
C MET A 18 -29.23 -5.64 -6.68
N ASN A 19 -28.35 -6.57 -6.99
CA ASN A 19 -28.68 -7.81 -7.68
C ASN A 19 -28.42 -9.00 -6.77
N LYS A 20 -29.49 -9.75 -6.46
CA LYS A 20 -29.44 -10.97 -5.63
C LYS A 20 -28.72 -10.81 -4.29
N VAL A 21 -28.64 -9.59 -3.76
CA VAL A 21 -28.02 -9.28 -2.48
C VAL A 21 -28.91 -8.39 -1.64
N GLU A 22 -28.73 -8.47 -0.32
CA GLU A 22 -29.35 -7.56 0.65
C GLU A 22 -28.37 -7.17 1.75
N MET A 23 -28.64 -6.04 2.42
CA MET A 23 -27.92 -5.65 3.63
C MET A 23 -28.41 -6.49 4.82
N GLU A 24 -27.52 -7.05 5.62
CA GLU A 24 -27.83 -7.93 6.76
C GLU A 24 -27.03 -7.51 8.00
N ASP A 25 -27.55 -7.78 9.20
CA ASP A 25 -26.84 -7.53 10.46
C ASP A 25 -26.09 -8.79 10.91
N PHE A 26 -24.76 -8.70 11.00
CA PHE A 26 -23.88 -9.79 11.43
C PHE A 26 -23.38 -9.57 12.86
N GLY A 27 -24.31 -9.38 13.79
CA GLY A 27 -23.99 -9.25 15.22
C GLY A 27 -23.52 -7.86 15.62
N GLY A 28 -24.20 -6.82 15.12
CA GLY A 28 -23.90 -5.42 15.37
C GLY A 28 -23.10 -4.74 14.26
N MET A 29 -22.73 -5.48 13.21
CA MET A 29 -22.06 -4.96 12.03
C MET A 29 -22.90 -5.28 10.79
N PHE A 30 -23.28 -4.24 10.05
CA PHE A 30 -23.94 -4.48 8.78
C PHE A 30 -22.97 -5.06 7.75
N GLY A 31 -23.46 -6.01 6.96
CA GLY A 31 -22.77 -6.63 5.84
C GLY A 31 -23.70 -6.81 4.65
N ILE A 32 -23.19 -7.43 3.58
CA ILE A 32 -23.98 -7.81 2.40
C ILE A 32 -24.15 -9.33 2.38
N LYS A 33 -25.38 -9.81 2.18
CA LYS A 33 -25.74 -11.22 2.10
C LYS A 33 -26.35 -11.55 0.74
N ALA A 34 -25.97 -12.68 0.14
CA ALA A 34 -26.61 -13.20 -1.05
C ALA A 34 -28.02 -13.74 -0.71
N ILE A 35 -29.04 -13.32 -1.45
CA ILE A 35 -30.43 -13.82 -1.31
C ILE A 35 -30.77 -14.89 -2.36
N ASP A 36 -29.90 -15.06 -3.35
CA ASP A 36 -29.93 -16.10 -4.36
C ASP A 36 -28.50 -16.48 -4.77
N ASN A 37 -28.33 -17.53 -5.57
CA ASN A 37 -27.02 -17.91 -6.11
C ASN A 37 -26.55 -16.87 -7.14
N ILE A 38 -25.28 -16.47 -7.01
CA ILE A 38 -24.65 -15.45 -7.85
C ILE A 38 -23.47 -16.07 -8.58
N GLN A 39 -23.42 -15.92 -9.89
CA GLN A 39 -22.30 -16.40 -10.71
C GLN A 39 -21.17 -15.37 -10.73
N SER A 40 -19.93 -15.86 -10.89
CA SER A 40 -18.78 -14.98 -11.14
C SER A 40 -19.03 -14.01 -12.30
N GLY A 41 -18.60 -12.75 -12.12
CA GLY A 41 -18.78 -11.64 -13.06
C GLY A 41 -20.11 -10.88 -12.95
N GLU A 42 -21.13 -11.46 -12.29
CA GLU A 42 -22.39 -10.74 -12.04
C GLU A 42 -22.14 -9.48 -11.18
N PHE A 43 -22.85 -8.40 -11.50
CA PHE A 43 -22.85 -7.24 -10.61
C PHE A 43 -23.61 -7.58 -9.33
N LEU A 44 -23.14 -7.03 -8.22
CA LEU A 44 -23.74 -7.19 -6.89
C LEU A 44 -24.46 -5.91 -6.51
N ILE A 45 -23.72 -4.80 -6.56
CA ILE A 45 -24.17 -3.47 -6.16
C ILE A 45 -23.67 -2.47 -7.19
N LYS A 46 -24.55 -1.54 -7.61
CA LYS A 46 -24.17 -0.33 -8.34
C LYS A 46 -24.66 0.88 -7.55
N VAL A 47 -23.81 1.89 -7.38
CA VAL A 47 -24.09 3.12 -6.65
C VAL A 47 -23.78 4.28 -7.57
N SER A 48 -24.77 5.12 -7.83
CA SER A 48 -24.60 6.30 -8.65
C SER A 48 -23.56 7.22 -8.01
N HIS A 49 -22.67 7.79 -8.82
CA HIS A 49 -21.64 8.72 -8.34
C HIS A 49 -22.21 9.91 -7.54
N LYS A 50 -23.49 10.26 -7.75
CA LYS A 50 -24.19 11.32 -7.00
C LYS A 50 -24.29 11.02 -5.49
N TYR A 51 -24.18 9.75 -5.10
CA TYR A 51 -24.21 9.32 -3.70
C TYR A 51 -22.80 9.05 -3.15
N ALA A 52 -21.77 9.06 -3.99
CA ALA A 52 -20.40 8.94 -3.54
C ALA A 52 -19.93 10.26 -2.91
N ILE A 53 -19.25 10.16 -1.78
CA ILE A 53 -18.63 11.30 -1.12
C ILE A 53 -17.14 11.26 -1.47
N SER A 54 -16.68 12.27 -2.19
CA SER A 54 -15.28 12.42 -2.59
C SER A 54 -14.77 13.80 -2.18
N ALA A 55 -13.48 14.06 -2.35
CA ALA A 55 -12.93 15.40 -2.19
C ALA A 55 -13.71 16.45 -3.01
N PHE A 56 -14.16 16.14 -4.24
CA PHE A 56 -14.97 17.05 -5.05
C PHE A 56 -16.32 17.40 -4.43
N THR A 57 -16.98 16.43 -3.79
CA THR A 57 -18.24 16.65 -3.07
C THR A 57 -18.06 17.72 -1.99
N VAL A 58 -16.87 17.76 -1.37
CA VAL A 58 -16.52 18.74 -0.35
C VAL A 58 -16.35 20.14 -0.94
N PHE A 59 -15.71 20.26 -2.10
CA PHE A 59 -15.54 21.55 -2.79
C PHE A 59 -16.83 22.12 -3.39
N GLN A 60 -17.87 21.29 -3.53
CA GLN A 60 -19.21 21.75 -3.92
C GLN A 60 -20.04 22.25 -2.73
N ASN A 61 -19.55 22.04 -1.50
CA ASN A 61 -20.23 22.47 -0.28
C ASN A 61 -19.68 23.82 0.20
N GLU A 62 -20.50 24.87 0.10
CA GLU A 62 -20.10 26.25 0.45
C GLU A 62 -19.53 26.38 1.87
N GLN A 63 -20.16 25.73 2.85
CA GLN A 63 -19.71 25.76 4.24
C GLN A 63 -18.30 25.16 4.39
N CYS A 64 -18.03 24.02 3.74
CA CYS A 64 -16.71 23.40 3.76
C CYS A 64 -15.68 24.29 3.08
N VAL A 65 -16.00 24.84 1.90
CA VAL A 65 -15.11 25.73 1.15
C VAL A 65 -14.75 26.97 1.97
N ASP A 66 -15.71 27.57 2.68
CA ASP A 66 -15.47 28.73 3.53
C ASP A 66 -14.59 28.40 4.76
N ILE A 67 -14.71 27.19 5.31
CA ILE A 67 -13.82 26.71 6.38
C ILE A 67 -12.40 26.51 5.84
N MET A 68 -12.26 25.86 4.68
CA MET A 68 -10.97 25.59 4.05
C MET A 68 -10.24 26.90 3.69
N LYS A 69 -10.95 27.88 3.11
CA LYS A 69 -10.40 29.20 2.78
C LYS A 69 -9.87 29.95 4.01
N ARG A 70 -10.56 29.83 5.15
CA ARG A 70 -10.15 30.46 6.42
C ARG A 70 -8.98 29.73 7.09
N ASN A 71 -8.78 28.45 6.78
CA ASN A 71 -7.81 27.58 7.45
C ASN A 71 -6.92 26.79 6.46
N PRO A 72 -6.17 27.48 5.58
CA PRO A 72 -5.37 26.84 4.52
C PRO A 72 -4.14 26.07 5.05
N HIS A 73 -3.81 26.22 6.34
CA HIS A 73 -2.74 25.47 6.99
C HIS A 73 -3.19 24.07 7.45
N ILE A 74 -4.50 23.90 7.70
CA ILE A 74 -5.10 22.61 8.10
C ILE A 74 -5.58 21.87 6.85
N TYR A 75 -6.28 22.60 5.97
CA TYR A 75 -6.95 22.01 4.83
C TYR A 75 -6.25 22.35 3.51
N PRO A 76 -6.09 21.33 2.65
CA PRO A 76 -5.43 21.49 1.36
C PRO A 76 -6.20 22.43 0.43
N SER A 77 -5.48 23.11 -0.46
CA SER A 77 -6.11 23.87 -1.55
C SER A 77 -6.67 22.93 -2.63
N LEU A 78 -7.53 23.45 -3.51
CA LEU A 78 -8.07 22.71 -4.67
C LEU A 78 -6.95 22.11 -5.57
N GLN A 79 -5.76 22.70 -5.55
CA GLN A 79 -4.61 22.24 -6.34
C GLN A 79 -3.96 20.97 -5.75
N GLN A 80 -4.29 20.61 -4.52
CA GLN A 80 -3.75 19.45 -3.80
C GLN A 80 -4.73 18.25 -3.79
N ILE A 81 -5.88 18.35 -4.48
CA ILE A 81 -6.82 17.24 -4.63
C ILE A 81 -6.14 16.07 -5.35
N GLY A 82 -6.34 14.84 -4.84
CA GLY A 82 -5.69 13.64 -5.35
C GLY A 82 -4.42 13.27 -4.58
N ASN A 83 -3.98 14.12 -3.65
CA ASN A 83 -3.10 13.70 -2.58
C ASN A 83 -3.91 12.94 -1.52
N LYS A 84 -3.55 11.69 -1.23
CA LYS A 84 -4.30 10.81 -0.32
C LYS A 84 -4.47 11.36 1.10
N GLN A 85 -3.52 12.17 1.59
CA GLN A 85 -3.59 12.80 2.91
C GLN A 85 -4.53 14.01 2.86
N SER A 86 -4.39 14.83 1.83
CA SER A 86 -5.27 15.97 1.57
C SER A 86 -6.74 15.54 1.42
N ASP A 87 -6.99 14.49 0.63
CA ASP A 87 -8.33 13.93 0.45
C ASP A 87 -8.90 13.40 1.77
N PHE A 88 -8.08 12.76 2.61
CA PHE A 88 -8.50 12.25 3.91
C PHE A 88 -8.99 13.36 4.83
N GLN A 89 -8.20 14.42 5.01
CA GLN A 89 -8.56 15.57 5.85
C GLN A 89 -9.82 16.28 5.31
N THR A 90 -9.92 16.41 3.98
CA THR A 90 -11.06 17.05 3.31
C THR A 90 -12.35 16.25 3.53
N LEU A 91 -12.29 14.91 3.42
CA LEU A 91 -13.42 14.04 3.71
C LEU A 91 -13.85 14.13 5.18
N ILE A 92 -12.90 14.18 6.13
CA ILE A 92 -13.22 14.32 7.56
C ILE A 92 -13.96 15.63 7.82
N LEU A 93 -13.52 16.75 7.23
CA LEU A 93 -14.22 18.04 7.34
C LEU A 93 -15.68 17.92 6.87
N TYR A 94 -15.88 17.31 5.70
CA TYR A 94 -17.22 17.13 5.16
C TYR A 94 -18.10 16.26 6.06
N LEU A 95 -17.59 15.12 6.53
CA LEU A 95 -18.31 14.25 7.45
C LEU A 95 -18.66 14.97 8.76
N THR A 96 -17.72 15.72 9.32
CA THR A 96 -17.91 16.49 10.56
C THR A 96 -19.03 17.52 10.39
N THR A 97 -19.03 18.26 9.28
CA THR A 97 -20.07 19.29 9.03
C THR A 97 -21.43 18.71 8.64
N GLN A 98 -21.45 17.52 8.01
CA GLN A 98 -22.68 16.92 7.49
C GLN A 98 -23.29 15.84 8.39
N ARG A 99 -22.67 15.48 9.53
CA ARG A 99 -23.09 14.37 10.41
C ARG A 99 -24.59 14.41 10.74
N HIS A 100 -25.11 15.59 11.07
CA HIS A 100 -26.51 15.81 11.43
C HIS A 100 -27.38 16.34 10.27
N GLY A 101 -26.82 16.42 9.07
CA GLY A 101 -27.48 16.94 7.88
C GLY A 101 -28.26 15.90 7.10
N LYS A 102 -28.43 16.15 5.80
CA LYS A 102 -29.20 15.29 4.88
C LYS A 102 -28.64 13.87 4.76
N LEU A 103 -27.33 13.71 4.96
CA LEU A 103 -26.62 12.44 4.87
C LEU A 103 -26.71 11.58 6.14
N LYS A 104 -27.38 12.07 7.19
CA LYS A 104 -27.55 11.33 8.46
C LYS A 104 -28.00 9.86 8.27
N PRO A 105 -28.94 9.52 7.36
CA PRO A 105 -29.31 8.12 7.16
C PRO A 105 -28.14 7.22 6.72
N ILE A 106 -27.17 7.75 5.96
CA ILE A 106 -25.95 7.03 5.55
C ILE A 106 -25.01 6.82 6.74
N PHE A 107 -24.98 7.78 7.66
CA PHE A 107 -24.04 7.79 8.78
C PHE A 107 -24.53 6.94 9.96
N ASP A 108 -25.84 6.88 10.19
CA ASP A 108 -26.43 6.16 11.32
C ASP A 108 -26.22 4.63 11.28
N VAL A 109 -25.90 4.05 10.11
CA VAL A 109 -25.58 2.61 10.03
C VAL A 109 -24.19 2.26 10.57
N SER A 110 -23.38 3.27 10.90
CA SER A 110 -22.06 3.12 11.52
C SER A 110 -21.84 4.22 12.54
N GLU A 111 -22.66 4.20 13.59
CA GLU A 111 -22.60 5.19 14.66
C GLU A 111 -21.30 5.10 15.47
N ASN A 112 -20.74 3.89 15.62
CA ASN A 112 -19.56 3.64 16.45
C ASN A 112 -18.46 2.90 15.66
N PRO A 113 -17.84 3.54 14.64
CA PRO A 113 -16.68 2.96 13.97
C PRO A 113 -15.55 2.81 14.98
N SER A 114 -14.88 1.66 15.01
CA SER A 114 -13.80 1.36 15.97
C SER A 114 -12.45 1.24 15.28
N CYS A 115 -11.39 1.71 15.93
CA CYS A 115 -10.01 1.52 15.51
C CYS A 115 -9.09 1.32 16.72
N LEU A 116 -7.78 1.12 16.51
CA LEU A 116 -6.85 0.86 17.61
C LEU A 116 -6.83 1.95 18.70
N LEU A 117 -7.22 3.19 18.36
CA LEU A 117 -7.36 4.28 19.33
C LEU A 117 -8.38 3.96 20.43
N ASP A 118 -9.39 3.15 20.11
CA ASP A 118 -10.45 2.74 21.04
C ASP A 118 -10.07 1.51 21.89
N CYS A 119 -8.84 1.00 21.74
CA CYS A 119 -8.31 -0.08 22.56
C CYS A 119 -8.06 0.42 23.99
N ASP A 120 -8.91 -0.03 24.90
CA ASP A 120 -8.89 0.24 26.34
C ASP A 120 -8.04 -0.76 27.13
N GLN A 121 -7.66 -1.87 26.50
CA GLN A 121 -6.79 -2.88 27.10
C GLN A 121 -5.32 -2.51 27.01
N GLU A 122 -4.56 -2.94 28.01
CA GLU A 122 -3.10 -2.83 27.99
C GLU A 122 -2.54 -3.63 26.80
N ILE A 123 -1.80 -2.96 25.92
CA ILE A 123 -1.15 -3.58 24.77
C ILE A 123 0.19 -4.15 25.23
N PRO A 124 0.38 -5.48 25.26
CA PRO A 124 1.59 -6.09 25.80
C PRO A 124 2.76 -6.12 24.79
N PHE A 125 2.60 -5.46 23.64
CA PHE A 125 3.57 -5.44 22.56
C PHE A 125 4.13 -4.03 22.40
N ASP A 126 5.41 -3.83 22.77
CA ASP A 126 6.07 -2.52 22.73
C ASP A 126 5.86 -1.80 21.39
N TYR A 127 6.11 -2.49 20.28
CA TYR A 127 5.92 -1.95 18.94
C TYR A 127 4.48 -1.50 18.64
N LEU A 128 3.47 -2.28 19.05
CA LEU A 128 2.07 -1.90 18.81
C LEU A 128 1.65 -0.75 19.73
N ARG A 129 2.24 -0.66 20.92
CA ARG A 129 2.06 0.44 21.88
C ARG A 129 2.65 1.74 21.34
N GLU A 130 3.90 1.69 20.85
CA GLU A 130 4.58 2.81 20.19
C GLU A 130 3.77 3.29 18.99
N LEU A 131 3.32 2.36 18.14
CA LEU A 131 2.49 2.67 16.98
C LEU A 131 1.14 3.30 17.36
N LYS A 132 0.51 2.86 18.46
CA LYS A 132 -0.69 3.50 18.99
C LYS A 132 -0.39 4.92 19.48
N LEU A 133 0.71 5.13 20.20
CA LEU A 133 1.10 6.44 20.73
C LEU A 133 1.38 7.44 19.61
N GLU A 134 2.17 7.06 18.60
CA GLU A 134 2.41 7.89 17.41
C GLU A 134 1.08 8.30 16.75
N PHE A 135 0.15 7.35 16.65
CA PHE A 135 -1.15 7.59 16.06
C PHE A 135 -2.06 8.48 16.92
N GLU A 136 -2.03 8.32 18.26
CA GLU A 136 -2.73 9.17 19.22
C GLU A 136 -2.21 10.62 19.16
N GLU A 137 -0.90 10.82 19.00
CA GLU A 137 -0.28 12.13 18.87
C GLU A 137 -0.71 12.83 17.56
N GLU A 138 -0.62 12.14 16.42
CA GLU A 138 -1.07 12.68 15.12
C GLU A 138 -2.56 13.02 15.13
N TYR A 139 -3.39 12.12 15.68
CA TYR A 139 -4.83 12.34 15.82
C TYR A 139 -5.14 13.52 16.74
N LYS A 140 -4.47 13.63 17.89
CA LYS A 140 -4.68 14.72 18.84
C LYS A 140 -4.31 16.06 18.23
N ALA A 141 -3.17 16.15 17.53
CA ALA A 141 -2.77 17.37 16.84
C ALA A 141 -3.82 17.81 15.82
N ALA A 142 -4.30 16.88 14.98
CA ALA A 142 -5.32 17.16 13.98
C ALA A 142 -6.68 17.55 14.62
N LYS A 143 -7.02 16.94 15.75
CA LYS A 143 -8.24 17.26 16.51
C LYS A 143 -8.17 18.64 17.13
N ASP A 144 -7.05 19.01 17.76
CA ASP A 144 -6.87 20.31 18.39
C ASP A 144 -7.00 21.45 17.35
N GLU A 145 -6.42 21.27 16.15
CA GLU A 145 -6.58 22.19 15.01
C GLU A 145 -8.04 22.36 14.59
N VAL A 146 -8.81 21.27 14.58
CA VAL A 146 -10.23 21.27 14.20
C VAL A 146 -11.11 21.92 15.26
N MET A 147 -10.77 21.77 16.54
CA MET A 147 -11.48 22.44 17.62
C MET A 147 -11.27 23.95 17.61
N LEU A 148 -10.08 24.42 17.24
CA LEU A 148 -9.75 25.85 17.13
C LEU A 148 -10.64 26.58 16.11
N ILE A 149 -11.13 25.88 15.09
CA ILE A 149 -11.99 26.43 14.05
C ILE A 149 -13.50 26.29 14.35
N GLY A 150 -13.84 25.81 15.56
CA GLY A 150 -15.20 25.76 16.09
C GLY A 150 -16.03 24.55 15.66
N LEU A 151 -15.39 23.48 15.16
CA LEU A 151 -16.08 22.22 14.86
C LEU A 151 -16.27 21.37 16.12
N SER A 152 -17.26 20.48 16.11
CA SER A 152 -17.57 19.61 17.23
C SER A 152 -16.50 18.51 17.39
N SER A 153 -15.94 18.40 18.60
CA SER A 153 -14.98 17.34 18.96
C SER A 153 -15.57 15.96 18.70
N GLU A 154 -16.81 15.74 19.12
CA GLU A 154 -17.45 14.44 19.04
C GLU A 154 -17.71 14.04 17.59
N ASP A 155 -18.12 15.01 16.76
CA ASP A 155 -18.37 14.78 15.33
C ASP A 155 -17.08 14.52 14.58
N TYR A 156 -15.99 15.19 14.95
CA TYR A 156 -14.67 14.94 14.41
C TYR A 156 -14.18 13.53 14.78
N ASP A 157 -14.32 13.13 16.03
CA ASP A 157 -13.91 11.82 16.53
C ASP A 157 -14.59 10.69 15.76
N TRP A 158 -15.89 10.85 15.51
CA TRP A 158 -16.67 9.95 14.68
C TRP A 158 -16.24 9.99 13.21
N ALA A 159 -16.12 11.19 12.62
CA ALA A 159 -15.79 11.37 11.21
C ALA A 159 -14.41 10.80 10.86
N TYR A 160 -13.43 10.99 11.74
CA TYR A 160 -12.08 10.45 11.60
C TYR A 160 -12.12 8.92 11.49
N ARG A 161 -12.74 8.27 12.47
CA ARG A 161 -12.89 6.79 12.51
C ARG A 161 -13.73 6.26 11.35
N PHE A 162 -14.84 6.93 11.03
CA PHE A 162 -15.69 6.55 9.90
C PHE A 162 -14.90 6.59 8.58
N CYS A 163 -14.17 7.69 8.34
CA CYS A 163 -13.38 7.84 7.13
C CYS A 163 -12.25 6.81 7.06
N MET A 164 -11.55 6.50 8.16
CA MET A 164 -10.50 5.49 8.16
C MET A 164 -11.01 4.11 7.79
N ASN A 165 -12.12 3.69 8.40
CA ASN A 165 -12.61 2.34 8.28
C ASN A 165 -13.27 2.07 6.90
N ARG A 166 -13.77 3.11 6.23
CA ARG A 166 -14.70 2.94 5.08
C ARG A 166 -14.23 3.58 3.78
N ARG A 167 -13.20 4.42 3.83
CA ARG A 167 -12.69 5.09 2.63
C ARG A 167 -12.10 4.07 1.67
N LEU A 168 -12.61 4.10 0.45
CA LEU A 168 -12.06 3.36 -0.68
C LEU A 168 -10.98 4.22 -1.35
N SER A 169 -9.82 3.61 -1.57
CA SER A 169 -8.83 4.08 -2.54
C SER A 169 -8.96 3.18 -3.75
N VAL A 170 -9.60 3.65 -4.82
CA VAL A 170 -9.64 2.88 -6.08
C VAL A 170 -8.21 2.88 -6.64
N TYR A 171 -7.66 1.70 -6.91
CA TYR A 171 -6.30 1.55 -7.46
C TYR A 171 -6.15 2.32 -8.77
N ASN A 172 -4.99 2.96 -8.98
CA ASN A 172 -4.37 3.60 -10.16
C ASN A 172 -5.22 4.44 -11.15
N ASP A 173 -6.49 4.14 -11.35
CA ASP A 173 -7.36 4.75 -12.35
C ASP A 173 -8.01 6.05 -11.83
N TYR A 174 -8.15 6.17 -10.51
CA TYR A 174 -8.69 7.36 -9.87
C TYR A 174 -7.78 7.84 -8.73
N PRO A 175 -7.22 9.06 -8.82
CA PRO A 175 -6.29 9.56 -7.81
C PRO A 175 -6.99 9.97 -6.50
N PHE A 176 -8.31 9.83 -6.40
CA PHE A 176 -9.10 10.36 -5.30
C PHE A 176 -9.57 9.28 -4.33
N SER A 177 -9.76 9.68 -3.08
CA SER A 177 -10.44 8.86 -2.07
C SER A 177 -11.96 9.02 -2.12
N PHE A 178 -12.69 7.93 -1.92
CA PHE A 178 -14.15 7.90 -1.94
C PHE A 178 -14.73 7.24 -0.69
N LEU A 179 -15.89 7.71 -0.25
CA LEU A 179 -16.84 6.92 0.54
C LEU A 179 -18.00 6.58 -0.37
N VAL A 180 -18.31 5.29 -0.50
CA VAL A 180 -19.30 4.81 -1.45
C VAL A 180 -20.36 4.02 -0.69
N PRO A 181 -21.47 4.69 -0.31
CA PRO A 181 -22.52 4.07 0.47
C PRO A 181 -22.97 2.75 -0.17
N MET A 182 -23.09 1.71 0.66
CA MET A 182 -23.51 0.34 0.33
C MET A 182 -22.37 -0.54 -0.16
N ILE A 183 -21.47 -0.03 -1.00
CA ILE A 183 -20.25 -0.79 -1.35
C ILE A 183 -19.34 -0.91 -0.12
N ASP A 184 -19.26 0.14 0.68
CA ASP A 184 -18.55 0.15 1.97
C ASP A 184 -19.19 -0.76 3.05
N MET A 185 -20.35 -1.39 2.79
CA MET A 185 -20.95 -2.41 3.68
C MET A 185 -20.39 -3.81 3.40
N ILE A 186 -19.62 -3.99 2.31
CA ILE A 186 -19.01 -5.29 2.05
C ILE A 186 -17.85 -5.47 3.03
N ASN A 187 -17.97 -6.47 3.91
CA ASN A 187 -16.97 -6.75 4.93
C ASN A 187 -15.69 -7.36 4.37
N HIS A 188 -14.61 -7.28 5.15
CA HIS A 188 -13.35 -7.91 4.82
C HIS A 188 -13.41 -9.44 4.94
N GLY A 189 -12.89 -10.16 3.95
CA GLY A 189 -12.73 -11.60 4.04
C GLY A 189 -12.13 -12.24 2.80
N LYS A 190 -12.67 -13.39 2.39
CA LYS A 190 -12.31 -14.00 1.11
C LYS A 190 -12.67 -13.05 -0.02
N ASN A 191 -11.82 -12.97 -1.04
CA ASN A 191 -12.05 -12.11 -2.19
C ASN A 191 -13.20 -12.67 -3.03
N LYS A 192 -14.45 -12.34 -2.71
CA LYS A 192 -15.66 -12.74 -3.46
C LYS A 192 -16.30 -11.58 -4.21
N ALA A 193 -15.96 -10.35 -3.84
CA ALA A 193 -16.36 -9.14 -4.55
C ALA A 193 -15.14 -8.30 -4.92
N ILE A 194 -15.15 -7.68 -6.10
CA ILE A 194 -14.20 -6.64 -6.52
C ILE A 194 -14.92 -5.33 -6.78
N PHE A 195 -14.26 -4.22 -6.51
CA PHE A 195 -14.79 -2.88 -6.75
C PHE A 195 -14.33 -2.35 -8.11
N GLY A 196 -15.20 -1.64 -8.80
CA GLY A 196 -14.90 -1.08 -10.12
C GLY A 196 -15.81 0.11 -10.48
N LEU A 197 -15.65 0.60 -11.69
CA LEU A 197 -16.42 1.71 -12.24
C LEU A 197 -17.19 1.23 -13.48
N GLU A 198 -18.40 1.75 -13.67
CA GLU A 198 -19.24 1.46 -14.82
C GLU A 198 -19.84 2.77 -15.37
N GLN A 199 -19.83 2.91 -16.70
CA GLN A 199 -20.44 4.02 -17.43
C GLN A 199 -21.70 3.53 -18.17
N ASP A 200 -22.73 4.38 -18.26
CA ASP A 200 -23.88 4.10 -19.11
C ASP A 200 -23.47 4.27 -20.58
N ASN A 201 -23.69 3.25 -21.41
CA ASN A 201 -23.58 3.28 -22.88
C ASN A 201 -22.20 3.60 -23.51
N HIS A 202 -21.07 3.38 -22.83
CA HIS A 202 -19.73 3.59 -23.44
C HIS A 202 -19.10 2.30 -23.96
N GLN A 203 -18.58 2.36 -25.20
CA GLN A 203 -17.76 1.30 -25.78
C GLN A 203 -16.39 1.26 -25.06
N PRO A 204 -15.89 0.09 -24.62
CA PRO A 204 -14.65 -0.04 -23.84
C PRO A 204 -13.39 0.56 -24.51
N GLU A 205 -13.42 0.72 -25.82
CA GLU A 205 -12.30 1.08 -26.68
C GLU A 205 -11.81 2.52 -26.45
N ASP A 206 -12.69 3.45 -26.06
CA ASP A 206 -12.36 4.86 -25.84
C ASP A 206 -11.72 5.13 -24.46
N TYR A 207 -11.94 4.25 -23.47
CA TYR A 207 -11.42 4.39 -22.10
C TYR A 207 -9.91 4.12 -22.00
N ILE A 208 -9.41 3.20 -22.82
CA ILE A 208 -7.98 2.85 -22.88
C ILE A 208 -7.15 4.04 -23.41
N GLN A 209 -7.72 4.86 -24.30
CA GLN A 209 -7.04 6.03 -24.85
C GLN A 209 -6.88 7.19 -23.86
N ASN A 210 -7.85 7.42 -22.97
CA ASN A 210 -7.82 8.55 -22.03
C ASN A 210 -6.93 8.32 -20.80
N ASN A 211 -6.77 7.08 -20.32
CA ASN A 211 -5.82 6.78 -19.23
C ASN A 211 -4.36 6.71 -19.71
N TYR A 212 -4.12 6.36 -20.97
CA TYR A 212 -2.80 6.41 -21.60
C TYR A 212 -2.25 7.85 -21.67
N MET A 213 -3.11 8.84 -21.89
CA MET A 213 -2.73 10.26 -21.93
C MET A 213 -2.40 10.83 -20.54
N LYS A 214 -3.05 10.34 -19.48
CA LYS A 214 -2.81 10.74 -18.09
C LYS A 214 -1.46 10.22 -17.56
N TYR A 215 -1.05 9.02 -17.98
CA TYR A 215 0.27 8.45 -17.65
C TYR A 215 1.41 9.14 -18.41
N LYS A 216 1.16 9.59 -19.64
CA LYS A 216 2.13 10.31 -20.49
C LYS A 216 2.48 11.71 -19.96
N TYR A 217 1.56 12.36 -19.24
CA TYR A 217 1.77 13.68 -18.63
C TYR A 217 2.69 13.63 -17.39
N ILE A 218 2.65 12.53 -16.62
CA ILE A 218 3.50 12.35 -15.42
C ILE A 218 4.97 12.08 -15.81
N LEU A 219 5.20 11.46 -16.97
CA LEU A 219 6.53 11.20 -17.56
C LEU A 219 7.23 12.45 -18.14
N GLN A 220 6.53 13.59 -18.30
CA GLN A 220 7.06 14.82 -18.90
C GLN A 220 7.87 15.71 -17.93
N ASN A 221 8.30 15.19 -16.78
CA ASN A 221 9.23 15.85 -15.86
C ASN A 221 10.68 15.89 -16.42
N LYS A 222 10.87 16.72 -17.45
CA LYS A 222 12.06 16.87 -18.29
C LYS A 222 13.13 17.85 -17.73
N TYR A 223 13.15 18.09 -16.42
CA TYR A 223 13.85 19.25 -15.84
C TYR A 223 15.22 18.98 -15.20
N TRP A 224 15.81 17.79 -15.37
CA TRP A 224 16.96 17.35 -14.54
C TRP A 224 18.30 17.16 -15.27
N PHE A 225 18.44 17.53 -16.55
CA PHE A 225 19.70 17.32 -17.29
C PHE A 225 20.17 18.59 -18.03
N THR A 226 21.47 18.90 -17.92
CA THR A 226 22.12 19.93 -18.74
C THR A 226 22.38 19.40 -20.15
N GLN A 227 22.66 20.31 -21.10
CA GLN A 227 22.94 19.96 -22.50
C GLN A 227 24.18 19.06 -22.64
N GLU A 228 25.21 19.28 -21.83
CA GLU A 228 26.41 18.42 -21.78
C GLU A 228 26.11 16.99 -21.32
N ASP A 229 25.18 16.82 -20.37
CA ASP A 229 24.77 15.49 -19.92
C ASP A 229 24.04 14.72 -21.02
N GLN A 230 23.27 15.42 -21.85
CA GLN A 230 22.54 14.84 -22.96
C GLN A 230 23.47 14.39 -24.10
N GLU A 231 24.48 15.19 -24.43
CA GLU A 231 25.49 14.82 -25.45
C GLU A 231 26.34 13.63 -25.02
N LEU A 232 26.68 13.56 -23.73
CA LEU A 232 27.47 12.46 -23.19
C LEU A 232 26.66 11.14 -23.13
N ILE A 233 25.34 11.21 -22.91
CA ILE A 233 24.40 10.07 -22.95
C ILE A 233 24.19 9.55 -24.39
N GLN A 234 24.28 10.42 -25.39
CA GLN A 234 24.13 10.06 -26.81
C GLN A 234 25.38 9.38 -27.38
N ASN A 235 26.57 9.71 -26.86
CA ASN A 235 27.83 9.21 -27.40
C ASN A 235 28.29 7.84 -26.84
N VAL A 236 27.57 7.28 -25.86
CA VAL A 236 27.90 5.96 -25.28
C VAL A 236 27.20 4.84 -26.05
N LYS A 237 27.95 4.14 -26.92
CA LYS A 237 27.48 2.92 -27.61
C LYS A 237 27.58 1.71 -26.67
N LEU A 238 26.51 1.39 -25.95
CA LEU A 238 26.38 0.18 -25.13
C LEU A 238 24.96 -0.40 -25.23
N ASN A 239 24.78 -1.69 -24.89
CA ASN A 239 23.45 -2.28 -24.79
C ASN A 239 22.62 -1.57 -23.69
N GLU A 240 21.29 -1.60 -23.78
CA GLU A 240 20.40 -0.81 -22.92
C GLU A 240 20.58 -1.08 -21.42
N SER A 241 20.92 -2.31 -21.01
CA SER A 241 21.14 -2.66 -19.61
C SER A 241 22.43 -2.03 -19.04
N GLU A 242 23.54 -2.11 -19.78
CA GLU A 242 24.78 -1.43 -19.40
C GLU A 242 24.64 0.10 -19.49
N ARG A 243 23.83 0.60 -20.42
CA ARG A 243 23.55 2.03 -20.58
C ARG A 243 22.80 2.57 -19.36
N CYS A 244 21.74 1.89 -18.90
CA CYS A 244 21.00 2.26 -17.70
C CYS A 244 21.88 2.22 -16.44
N SER A 245 22.70 1.19 -16.30
CA SER A 245 23.58 1.02 -15.13
C SER A 245 24.71 2.05 -15.06
N LYS A 246 25.31 2.43 -16.22
CA LYS A 246 26.33 3.48 -16.28
C LYS A 246 25.76 4.89 -16.13
N ILE A 247 24.56 5.15 -16.66
CA ILE A 247 23.86 6.43 -16.45
C ILE A 247 23.49 6.59 -14.98
N LEU A 248 22.94 5.55 -14.34
CA LEU A 248 22.58 5.55 -12.92
C LEU A 248 23.79 5.78 -12.01
N ASN A 249 24.90 5.06 -12.24
CA ASN A 249 26.12 5.22 -11.45
C ASN A 249 26.75 6.62 -11.60
N LYS A 250 26.69 7.21 -12.80
CA LYS A 250 27.24 8.54 -13.05
C LYS A 250 26.35 9.65 -12.45
N LEU A 251 25.03 9.44 -12.44
CA LEU A 251 24.07 10.30 -11.74
C LEU A 251 24.27 10.26 -10.22
N LEU A 252 24.44 9.06 -9.66
CA LEU A 252 24.75 8.90 -8.24
C LEU A 252 26.07 9.58 -7.88
N THR A 253 27.12 9.43 -8.70
CA THR A 253 28.42 10.05 -8.44
C THR A 253 28.36 11.58 -8.47
N LYS A 254 27.68 12.18 -9.46
CA LYS A 254 27.48 13.64 -9.53
C LYS A 254 26.61 14.15 -8.38
N LEU A 255 25.55 13.42 -8.01
CA LEU A 255 24.70 13.75 -6.88
C LEU A 255 25.50 13.75 -5.56
N PHE A 256 26.34 12.74 -5.34
CA PHE A 256 27.22 12.66 -4.17
C PHE A 256 28.28 13.77 -4.13
N GLN A 257 28.89 14.11 -5.27
CA GLN A 257 29.85 15.21 -5.36
C GLN A 257 29.19 16.56 -5.08
N GLU A 258 27.95 16.77 -5.54
CA GLU A 258 27.23 18.02 -5.33
C GLU A 258 26.66 18.15 -3.91
N LEU A 259 26.27 17.04 -3.27
CA LEU A 259 25.95 16.97 -1.84
C LEU A 259 27.16 17.31 -0.96
N LEU A 260 28.35 16.79 -1.32
CA LEU A 260 29.60 17.10 -0.63
C LEU A 260 30.05 18.55 -0.85
N ARG A 261 29.78 19.13 -2.04
CA ARG A 261 30.18 20.50 -2.41
C ARG A 261 29.28 21.57 -1.80
N THR A 262 27.98 21.31 -1.69
CA THR A 262 27.00 22.34 -1.29
C THR A 262 26.69 22.33 0.20
N GLY A 263 26.98 21.24 0.93
CA GLY A 263 26.59 21.09 2.34
C GLY A 263 25.08 21.25 2.59
N SER A 264 24.28 21.19 1.52
CA SER A 264 22.89 21.61 1.52
C SER A 264 21.98 20.51 2.08
N GLN A 265 21.14 20.89 3.04
CA GLN A 265 20.23 19.99 3.77
C GLN A 265 18.93 19.66 2.99
N ASP A 266 18.69 20.30 1.84
CA ASP A 266 17.39 20.21 1.16
C ASP A 266 17.52 19.82 -0.32
N ILE A 267 17.46 18.51 -0.61
CA ILE A 267 17.00 17.99 -1.91
C ILE A 267 16.14 16.75 -1.67
N TRP A 268 14.87 16.84 -2.07
CA TRP A 268 13.92 15.73 -2.07
C TRP A 268 14.16 14.83 -3.29
N VAL A 269 14.63 13.61 -3.05
CA VAL A 269 14.57 12.53 -4.05
C VAL A 269 13.42 11.61 -3.68
N THR A 270 12.34 11.70 -4.45
CA THR A 270 11.22 10.78 -4.37
C THR A 270 11.70 9.40 -4.83
N LYS A 271 11.74 8.46 -3.88
CA LYS A 271 12.06 7.07 -4.13
C LYS A 271 11.01 6.48 -5.08
N LEU A 272 11.38 6.23 -6.34
CA LEU A 272 10.64 5.35 -7.24
C LEU A 272 10.78 3.91 -6.69
N MET A 273 9.90 3.56 -5.74
CA MET A 273 9.67 2.17 -5.41
C MET A 273 8.60 1.68 -6.38
N MET A 274 9.04 0.97 -7.41
CA MET A 274 8.16 0.04 -8.11
C MET A 274 7.67 -0.97 -7.06
N PRO A 275 6.35 -1.16 -6.86
CA PRO A 275 5.90 -2.36 -6.20
C PRO A 275 6.21 -3.54 -7.13
N ASP A 276 7.22 -4.33 -6.76
CA ASP A 276 7.34 -5.70 -7.24
C ASP A 276 6.21 -6.50 -6.57
N ASP A 277 5.03 -6.43 -7.20
CA ASP A 277 3.86 -7.27 -6.89
C ASP A 277 3.68 -8.38 -7.94
N SER A 278 4.69 -8.63 -8.80
CA SER A 278 4.74 -9.84 -9.60
C SER A 278 5.56 -10.90 -8.86
N GLU A 279 4.87 -11.79 -8.16
CA GLU A 279 5.17 -13.23 -8.04
C GLU A 279 4.37 -13.80 -6.86
N ASP A 280 3.35 -14.62 -7.19
CA ASP A 280 2.97 -15.85 -6.50
C ASP A 280 1.56 -16.29 -6.99
N GLU A 281 1.50 -16.84 -8.21
CA GLU A 281 0.59 -17.96 -8.46
C GLU A 281 1.32 -19.22 -8.01
N ASP A 282 0.74 -19.95 -7.05
CA ASP A 282 0.88 -21.41 -6.94
C ASP A 282 -0.02 -21.91 -5.80
N GLU A 283 -1.26 -22.29 -6.14
CA GLU A 283 -1.97 -23.32 -5.39
C GLU A 283 -1.53 -24.69 -5.91
N PRO A 284 -1.10 -25.64 -5.05
CA PRO A 284 -0.81 -26.99 -5.51
C PRO A 284 -2.13 -27.73 -5.78
N THR A 285 -2.46 -27.92 -7.05
CA THR A 285 -3.53 -28.82 -7.47
C THR A 285 -3.00 -30.24 -7.61
N ASP A 286 -3.33 -31.09 -6.64
CA ASP A 286 -3.18 -32.54 -6.72
C ASP A 286 -4.18 -33.11 -7.74
N LYS A 287 -3.74 -33.48 -8.96
CA LYS A 287 -4.37 -34.54 -9.78
C LYS A 287 -3.35 -35.27 -10.68
N ASN A 288 -3.30 -36.58 -10.52
CA ASN A 288 -2.54 -37.54 -11.33
C ASN A 288 -3.15 -37.77 -12.74
N ASN A 289 -2.23 -38.07 -13.66
CA ASN A 289 -2.26 -39.03 -14.80
C ASN A 289 -2.41 -38.58 -16.28
N HIS A 290 -1.34 -38.96 -17.02
CA HIS A 290 -1.17 -39.46 -18.42
C HIS A 290 -1.25 -38.48 -19.61
N GLN A 291 -0.11 -38.19 -20.29
CA GLN A 291 0.43 -38.82 -21.54
C GLN A 291 -0.43 -38.47 -22.79
N SER A 292 0.01 -37.95 -23.94
CA SER A 292 1.31 -37.85 -24.65
C SER A 292 1.18 -36.93 -25.90
N GLN A 293 2.32 -36.69 -26.60
CA GLN A 293 2.54 -36.23 -28.01
C GLN A 293 2.73 -34.72 -28.24
N GLN A 294 3.95 -34.20 -28.54
CA GLN A 294 4.70 -34.16 -29.83
C GLN A 294 3.95 -33.40 -30.94
N LEU A 295 4.48 -32.52 -31.80
CA LEU A 295 5.81 -31.99 -32.15
C LEU A 295 5.58 -30.88 -33.23
N ASN A 296 6.49 -29.90 -33.37
CA ASN A 296 6.85 -29.16 -34.61
C ASN A 296 5.80 -28.20 -35.26
N THR A 297 6.10 -27.07 -35.92
CA THR A 297 7.33 -26.50 -36.53
C THR A 297 7.06 -25.05 -37.02
N LYS A 298 8.09 -24.18 -36.92
CA LYS A 298 8.64 -23.23 -37.91
C LYS A 298 7.96 -21.93 -38.39
N ASP A 299 8.83 -20.89 -38.43
CA ASP A 299 9.04 -19.84 -39.45
C ASP A 299 7.91 -18.81 -39.66
N THR A 300 8.09 -17.48 -39.84
CA THR A 300 9.19 -16.70 -40.44
C THR A 300 8.94 -15.17 -40.25
N LYS A 301 10.03 -14.38 -40.12
CA LYS A 301 10.39 -13.11 -40.84
C LYS A 301 9.37 -11.95 -40.96
N VAL A 302 9.62 -10.73 -40.45
CA VAL A 302 10.64 -9.68 -40.78
C VAL A 302 10.08 -8.58 -41.73
N GLN A 303 10.37 -7.31 -41.35
CA GLN A 303 10.39 -6.05 -42.15
C GLN A 303 9.04 -5.44 -42.59
N ALA A 304 8.86 -4.11 -42.72
CA ALA A 304 9.60 -2.88 -42.39
C ALA A 304 8.73 -1.68 -42.85
N ALA A 305 8.81 -0.55 -42.13
CA ALA A 305 8.65 0.87 -42.54
C ALA A 305 8.17 1.67 -41.29
N VAL A 306 8.88 2.56 -40.58
CA VAL A 306 10.03 3.47 -40.85
C VAL A 306 9.78 4.30 -42.11
N ASN A 307 9.58 5.61 -42.11
CA ASN A 307 9.71 6.66 -41.09
C ASN A 307 8.99 7.93 -41.60
N ASP A 308 8.85 8.91 -40.69
CA ASP A 308 8.99 10.35 -40.93
C ASP A 308 8.22 11.02 -42.06
N ASP A 309 7.16 11.77 -41.70
CA ASP A 309 6.91 13.08 -42.33
C ASP A 309 6.01 14.03 -41.50
N TYR A 310 5.67 13.74 -40.24
CA TYR A 310 4.70 14.56 -39.49
C TYR A 310 5.23 15.28 -38.24
N LEU A 311 6.53 15.19 -37.91
CA LEU A 311 7.10 15.78 -36.68
C LEU A 311 8.15 16.88 -36.91
N ARG A 312 8.28 17.39 -38.14
CA ARG A 312 9.32 18.34 -38.50
C ARG A 312 8.88 19.82 -38.51
N ASP A 313 7.58 20.11 -38.52
CA ASP A 313 7.09 21.50 -38.72
C ASP A 313 6.43 22.15 -37.49
N TYR A 314 6.38 21.53 -36.31
CA TYR A 314 5.57 22.05 -35.17
C TYR A 314 6.38 22.56 -33.94
N TYR A 315 7.71 22.69 -34.02
CA TYR A 315 8.52 23.28 -32.94
C TYR A 315 9.20 24.59 -33.33
N GLU A 316 8.62 25.34 -34.25
CA GLU A 316 8.88 26.77 -34.37
C GLU A 316 7.61 27.52 -33.96
N GLN A 317 7.73 28.34 -32.90
CA GLN A 317 6.79 29.36 -32.42
C GLN A 317 5.71 28.91 -31.40
N SER A 318 6.08 28.91 -30.12
CA SER A 318 5.17 29.28 -29.04
C SER A 318 5.89 30.04 -27.92
N LEU A 319 6.37 31.23 -28.28
CA LEU A 319 6.34 32.39 -27.40
C LEU A 319 5.07 33.16 -27.77
N ASP A 320 3.99 33.07 -26.99
CA ASP A 320 3.26 34.26 -26.54
C ASP A 320 2.22 33.95 -25.46
N GLN A 321 2.02 34.96 -24.63
CA GLN A 321 1.10 35.06 -23.51
C GLN A 321 -0.32 35.33 -24.00
N SER A 322 -1.28 34.44 -23.71
CA SER A 322 -2.66 34.82 -23.36
C SER A 322 -3.50 33.58 -23.06
N GLU A 323 -4.06 33.52 -21.85
CA GLU A 323 -5.39 32.99 -21.54
C GLU A 323 -5.88 31.82 -22.39
N HIS A 324 -5.43 30.60 -22.10
CA HIS A 324 -6.21 29.40 -22.44
C HIS A 324 -6.39 28.53 -21.20
N ASP A 325 -7.66 28.44 -20.82
CA ASP A 325 -8.23 27.90 -19.60
C ASP A 325 -8.27 26.37 -19.69
N TRP A 326 -7.10 25.72 -19.68
CA TRP A 326 -6.98 24.25 -19.70
C TRP A 326 -7.67 23.57 -18.49
N TYR A 327 -8.10 24.37 -17.50
CA TYR A 327 -8.83 23.92 -16.32
C TYR A 327 -10.33 23.67 -16.58
N THR A 328 -10.94 24.40 -17.53
CA THR A 328 -12.35 24.18 -17.91
C THR A 328 -12.51 22.90 -18.75
N ASP A 329 -11.51 22.51 -19.53
CA ASP A 329 -11.55 21.30 -20.36
C ASP A 329 -11.37 20.01 -19.54
N ILE A 330 -10.52 20.02 -18.50
CA ILE A 330 -10.40 18.88 -17.55
C ILE A 330 -11.69 18.73 -16.74
N GLN A 331 -12.35 19.83 -16.34
CA GLN A 331 -13.68 19.70 -15.78
C GLN A 331 -14.64 19.06 -16.80
N GLN A 332 -14.75 19.56 -18.03
CA GLN A 332 -15.76 19.03 -18.96
C GLN A 332 -15.50 17.59 -19.46
N GLN A 333 -14.25 17.17 -19.65
CA GLN A 333 -13.93 15.83 -20.16
C GLN A 333 -13.65 14.79 -19.05
N THR A 334 -13.24 15.22 -17.85
CA THR A 334 -13.04 14.33 -16.68
C THR A 334 -14.30 14.24 -15.80
N LEU A 335 -15.32 15.10 -16.04
CA LEU A 335 -16.65 15.04 -15.41
C LEU A 335 -17.66 14.19 -16.21
N SER A 336 -17.25 13.39 -17.19
CA SER A 336 -18.02 12.18 -17.55
C SER A 336 -17.85 11.13 -16.43
N CYS A 337 -18.26 11.54 -15.23
CA CYS A 337 -18.21 10.78 -14.00
C CYS A 337 -18.85 9.41 -14.28
N PRO A 338 -18.23 8.29 -13.88
CA PRO A 338 -18.83 6.98 -14.07
C PRO A 338 -20.27 7.04 -13.59
N ALA A 339 -21.20 6.52 -14.40
CA ALA A 339 -22.61 6.50 -14.02
C ALA A 339 -22.75 5.80 -12.66
N TYR A 340 -21.95 4.75 -12.44
CA TYR A 340 -21.94 3.96 -11.21
C TYR A 340 -20.54 3.56 -10.74
N LEU A 341 -20.35 3.60 -9.43
CA LEU A 341 -19.37 2.77 -8.70
C LEU A 341 -20.00 1.41 -8.47
N THR A 342 -19.25 0.32 -8.66
CA THR A 342 -19.81 -1.03 -8.68
C THR A 342 -19.03 -2.00 -7.81
N ALA A 343 -19.74 -3.00 -7.30
CA ALA A 343 -19.17 -4.22 -6.76
C ALA A 343 -19.62 -5.40 -7.63
N ARG A 344 -18.70 -6.29 -8.01
CA ARG A 344 -18.96 -7.46 -8.86
C ARG A 344 -18.45 -8.73 -8.20
N ALA A 345 -19.14 -9.84 -8.42
CA ALA A 345 -18.70 -11.14 -7.97
C ALA A 345 -17.42 -11.53 -8.72
N VAL A 346 -16.38 -11.98 -8.01
CA VAL A 346 -15.18 -12.58 -8.64
C VAL A 346 -15.22 -14.11 -8.65
N ASP A 347 -16.09 -14.68 -7.82
CA ASP A 347 -16.30 -16.11 -7.67
C ASP A 347 -17.79 -16.37 -7.43
N ASP A 348 -18.22 -17.61 -7.56
CA ASP A 348 -19.59 -18.00 -7.29
C ASP A 348 -19.92 -17.80 -5.79
N ILE A 349 -21.12 -17.27 -5.52
CA ILE A 349 -21.60 -16.98 -4.17
C ILE A 349 -22.93 -17.73 -3.96
N GLU A 350 -22.94 -18.58 -2.93
CA GLU A 350 -24.13 -19.36 -2.59
C GLU A 350 -25.18 -18.49 -1.90
N LYS A 351 -26.45 -18.81 -2.14
CA LYS A 351 -27.57 -18.21 -1.41
C LYS A 351 -27.39 -18.32 0.11
N GLY A 352 -27.53 -17.19 0.79
CA GLY A 352 -27.39 -17.07 2.24
C GLY A 352 -25.97 -16.75 2.71
N GLU A 353 -24.97 -16.82 1.83
CA GLU A 353 -23.59 -16.48 2.17
C GLU A 353 -23.40 -14.96 2.32
N GLN A 354 -22.49 -14.54 3.19
CA GLN A 354 -22.03 -13.16 3.23
C GLN A 354 -21.12 -12.89 2.03
N VAL A 355 -21.38 -11.80 1.32
CA VAL A 355 -20.50 -11.26 0.29
C VAL A 355 -19.33 -10.56 0.97
N LEU A 356 -18.11 -11.01 0.66
CA LEU A 356 -16.87 -10.53 1.26
C LEU A 356 -15.95 -9.94 0.18
N ASN A 357 -15.19 -8.92 0.55
CA ASN A 357 -14.13 -8.35 -0.29
C ASN A 357 -12.77 -8.50 0.42
N LEU A 358 -11.70 -8.63 -0.35
CA LEU A 358 -10.36 -8.41 0.15
C LEU A 358 -10.02 -6.92 0.10
N TYR A 359 -9.97 -6.25 1.25
CA TYR A 359 -9.62 -4.82 1.34
C TYR A 359 -8.19 -4.48 0.86
N GLY A 360 -7.36 -5.49 0.63
CA GLY A 360 -5.99 -5.39 0.14
C GLY A 360 -5.07 -6.39 0.84
N CYS A 361 -3.80 -6.39 0.44
CA CYS A 361 -2.74 -7.21 1.02
C CYS A 361 -2.25 -6.65 2.37
N LEU A 362 -3.18 -6.47 3.32
CA LEU A 362 -2.97 -5.77 4.59
C LEU A 362 -2.57 -6.73 5.71
N GLY A 363 -1.49 -6.42 6.43
CA GLY A 363 -1.08 -7.14 7.65
C GLY A 363 -1.95 -6.77 8.85
N ASN A 364 -1.93 -7.58 9.91
CA ASN A 364 -2.78 -7.37 11.09
C ASN A 364 -2.50 -6.06 11.83
N GLU A 365 -1.29 -5.50 11.73
CA GLU A 365 -0.97 -4.17 12.26
C GLU A 365 -1.86 -3.11 11.61
N HIS A 366 -1.95 -3.13 10.29
CA HIS A 366 -2.73 -2.17 9.52
C HIS A 366 -4.23 -2.38 9.74
N LEU A 367 -4.68 -3.64 9.77
CA LEU A 367 -6.08 -3.96 10.05
C LEU A 367 -6.51 -3.48 11.45
N LEU A 368 -5.66 -3.65 12.47
CA LEU A 368 -5.94 -3.15 13.82
C LEU A 368 -5.99 -1.62 13.85
N MET A 369 -4.95 -0.98 13.30
CA MET A 369 -4.83 0.47 13.32
C MET A 369 -6.01 1.17 12.65
N TYR A 370 -6.37 0.74 11.44
CA TYR A 370 -7.29 1.49 10.58
C TYR A 370 -8.69 0.90 10.49
N TYR A 371 -8.88 -0.36 10.89
CA TYR A 371 -10.18 -1.05 10.81
C TYR A 371 -10.62 -1.68 12.13
N GLY A 372 -9.76 -1.68 13.16
CA GLY A 372 -10.09 -2.16 14.50
C GLY A 372 -10.13 -3.68 14.67
N PHE A 373 -9.66 -4.48 13.72
CA PHE A 373 -9.68 -5.95 13.84
C PHE A 373 -8.37 -6.62 13.41
N ALA A 374 -8.15 -7.86 13.84
CA ALA A 374 -7.05 -8.72 13.40
C ALA A 374 -7.55 -10.11 13.04
N LEU A 375 -6.98 -10.71 12.00
CA LEU A 375 -7.31 -12.07 11.60
C LEU A 375 -6.28 -13.06 12.17
N ASN A 376 -6.75 -14.10 12.84
CA ASN A 376 -5.90 -15.19 13.37
C ASN A 376 -5.13 -15.93 12.25
N LYS A 377 -5.67 -15.95 11.03
CA LYS A 377 -5.06 -16.60 9.86
C LYS A 377 -4.86 -15.65 8.69
N ASN A 378 -4.36 -14.44 8.95
CA ASN A 378 -4.05 -13.49 7.89
C ASN A 378 -2.88 -13.99 7.02
N LYS A 379 -3.11 -14.18 5.71
CA LYS A 379 -2.06 -14.61 4.77
C LYS A 379 -1.06 -13.50 4.42
N TYR A 380 -1.43 -12.23 4.61
CA TYR A 380 -0.61 -11.06 4.30
C TYR A 380 0.13 -10.51 5.53
N ASP A 381 -0.02 -11.15 6.68
CA ASP A 381 0.65 -10.72 7.90
C ASP A 381 2.15 -11.05 7.87
N ARG A 382 2.89 -10.25 8.62
CA ARG A 382 4.35 -10.21 8.58
C ARG A 382 4.91 -9.81 9.94
N VAL A 383 6.03 -10.36 10.36
CA VAL A 383 6.74 -9.88 11.56
C VAL A 383 7.76 -8.85 11.13
N LYS A 384 7.63 -7.62 11.64
CA LYS A 384 8.60 -6.54 11.46
C LYS A 384 9.55 -6.48 12.63
N PHE A 385 10.82 -6.20 12.35
CA PHE A 385 11.83 -5.94 13.36
C PHE A 385 13.03 -5.22 12.74
N ARG A 386 13.85 -4.61 13.58
CA ARG A 386 15.13 -3.99 13.22
C ARG A 386 16.25 -4.69 13.97
N ILE A 387 17.45 -4.72 13.38
CA ILE A 387 18.66 -5.26 14.03
C ILE A 387 19.59 -4.09 14.24
N PHE A 388 19.87 -3.70 15.48
CA PHE A 388 20.80 -2.59 15.71
C PHE A 388 22.23 -3.12 15.82
N MET A 389 23.17 -2.46 15.13
CA MET A 389 24.59 -2.78 15.26
C MET A 389 25.20 -1.98 16.41
N ASP A 390 25.94 -2.67 17.27
CA ASP A 390 26.78 -2.00 18.25
C ASP A 390 28.03 -1.47 17.54
N CYS A 391 28.10 -0.15 17.41
CA CYS A 391 29.17 0.60 16.74
C CYS A 391 30.28 1.02 17.71
N SER A 392 30.30 0.49 18.95
CA SER A 392 31.25 0.88 19.99
C SER A 392 32.72 0.54 19.65
N THR A 393 32.96 -0.33 18.66
CA THR A 393 34.29 -0.58 18.08
C THR A 393 34.64 0.47 17.01
N LYS A 394 35.21 1.59 17.48
CA LYS A 394 35.54 2.81 16.72
C LYS A 394 36.33 2.68 15.40
N TYR A 395 36.99 1.55 15.12
CA TYR A 395 38.05 1.50 14.09
C TYR A 395 37.62 1.08 12.67
N ASP A 396 36.45 0.48 12.49
CA ASP A 396 35.99 0.02 11.15
C ASP A 396 34.66 0.63 10.69
N PHE A 397 34.03 1.45 11.54
CA PHE A 397 32.64 1.84 11.34
C PHE A 397 32.42 2.80 10.14
N LEU A 398 33.30 3.79 9.94
CA LEU A 398 33.13 4.77 8.84
C LEU A 398 33.40 4.16 7.45
N ASN A 399 34.30 3.18 7.35
CA ASN A 399 34.55 2.47 6.08
C ASN A 399 33.44 1.45 5.77
N ASN A 400 32.79 0.92 6.81
CA ASN A 400 31.76 -0.09 6.67
C ASN A 400 30.35 0.49 6.50
N ILE A 401 30.09 1.71 7.00
CA ILE A 401 28.82 2.39 6.78
C ILE A 401 28.58 2.66 5.30
N GLU A 402 29.62 3.02 4.54
CA GLU A 402 29.51 3.28 3.11
C GLU A 402 29.08 2.00 2.37
N LYS A 403 29.68 0.85 2.70
CA LYS A 403 29.29 -0.45 2.15
C LYS A 403 27.86 -0.85 2.53
N LEU A 404 27.45 -0.62 3.78
CA LEU A 404 26.09 -0.93 4.24
C LEU A 404 25.02 -0.01 3.60
N VAL A 405 25.37 1.25 3.37
CA VAL A 405 24.53 2.24 2.67
C VAL A 405 24.44 1.91 1.19
N GLN A 406 25.57 1.53 0.54
CA GLN A 406 25.61 1.09 -0.85
C GLN A 406 24.76 -0.18 -1.09
N LEU A 407 24.63 -1.04 -0.08
CA LEU A 407 23.77 -2.24 -0.13
C LEU A 407 22.29 -1.97 0.22
N HIS A 408 21.87 -0.71 0.28
CA HIS A 408 20.48 -0.28 0.49
C HIS A 408 19.85 -0.66 1.85
N TYR A 409 20.64 -1.04 2.86
CA TYR A 409 20.14 -1.41 4.18
C TYR A 409 19.95 -0.23 5.16
N VAL A 410 20.15 1.00 4.70
CA VAL A 410 19.82 2.23 5.43
C VAL A 410 18.89 3.08 4.55
N PRO A 411 17.66 3.41 4.99
CA PRO A 411 16.79 4.31 4.26
C PRO A 411 17.43 5.71 4.12
N TYR A 412 17.43 6.27 2.91
CA TYR A 412 18.03 7.59 2.62
C TYR A 412 17.52 8.71 3.56
N LYS A 413 16.23 8.69 3.93
CA LYS A 413 15.64 9.63 4.90
C LYS A 413 16.29 9.53 6.29
N GLU A 414 16.63 8.32 6.75
CA GLU A 414 17.31 8.11 8.03
C GLU A 414 18.78 8.57 7.95
N LEU A 415 19.44 8.40 6.80
CA LEU A 415 20.78 8.91 6.55
C LEU A 415 20.84 10.45 6.61
N LEU A 416 19.87 11.14 6.01
CA LEU A 416 19.77 12.61 6.06
C LEU A 416 19.55 13.13 7.48
N ASN A 417 18.79 12.40 8.30
CA ASN A 417 18.49 12.76 9.69
C ASN A 417 19.70 12.63 10.64
N LEU A 418 20.75 11.87 10.26
CA LEU A 418 22.00 11.83 11.02
C LEU A 418 22.65 13.22 11.12
N ASN A 419 22.55 14.02 10.06
CA ASN A 419 23.17 15.34 10.00
C ASN A 419 22.32 16.44 10.66
N THR A 420 21.01 16.23 10.85
CA THR A 420 20.06 17.30 11.21
C THR A 420 19.41 17.14 12.59
N ARG A 421 19.33 15.92 13.15
CA ARG A 421 18.58 15.67 14.40
C ARG A 421 19.34 14.89 15.47
N GLY A 422 20.64 14.67 15.30
CA GLY A 422 21.45 13.97 16.31
C GLY A 422 20.98 12.54 16.59
N MET A 423 20.39 11.86 15.58
CA MET A 423 20.09 10.43 15.72
C MET A 423 21.36 9.67 16.06
N SER A 424 21.25 8.77 17.02
CA SER A 424 22.36 7.89 17.38
C SER A 424 22.66 6.98 16.20
N LEU A 425 23.94 6.86 15.82
CA LEU A 425 24.38 5.95 14.75
C LEU A 425 23.95 4.49 14.99
N HIS A 426 23.68 4.13 16.24
CA HIS A 426 23.10 2.84 16.62
C HIS A 426 21.68 2.60 16.07
N GLN A 427 21.01 3.62 15.54
CA GLN A 427 19.64 3.54 14.99
C GLN A 427 19.61 3.25 13.49
N LEU A 428 20.77 3.09 12.83
CA LEU A 428 20.90 2.95 11.38
C LEU A 428 20.73 1.51 10.88
N THR A 429 19.49 1.06 10.77
CA THR A 429 19.15 -0.18 10.03
C THR A 429 17.76 -0.16 9.44
N SER A 430 17.62 -0.79 8.27
CA SER A 430 16.34 -1.09 7.64
C SER A 430 15.46 -2.01 8.50
N GLU A 431 14.15 -1.84 8.34
CA GLU A 431 13.15 -2.76 8.87
C GLU A 431 13.11 -4.05 8.02
N PHE A 432 13.33 -5.19 8.66
CA PHE A 432 13.14 -6.50 8.05
C PHE A 432 11.70 -6.98 8.23
N LYS A 433 11.18 -7.71 7.24
CA LYS A 433 9.79 -8.20 7.19
C LYS A 433 9.75 -9.70 6.94
N ILE A 434 9.43 -10.48 7.95
CA ILE A 434 9.30 -11.94 7.81
C ILE A 434 7.86 -12.29 7.45
N LYS A 435 7.67 -12.91 6.27
CA LYS A 435 6.41 -13.50 5.85
C LYS A 435 6.36 -14.99 6.22
N LYS A 436 5.16 -15.56 6.29
CA LYS A 436 5.01 -17.00 6.52
C LYS A 436 5.62 -17.79 5.35
N SER A 437 6.31 -18.90 5.65
CA SER A 437 6.79 -19.87 4.67
C SER A 437 7.85 -19.38 3.67
N GLN A 438 8.39 -18.18 3.82
CA GLN A 438 9.42 -17.62 2.93
C GLN A 438 10.58 -17.09 3.77
N PHE A 439 11.81 -17.53 3.49
CA PHE A 439 13.01 -16.95 4.09
C PHE A 439 13.12 -15.47 3.70
N ASN A 440 13.49 -14.61 4.66
CA ASN A 440 13.77 -13.22 4.34
C ASN A 440 15.19 -13.12 3.76
N LEU A 441 15.28 -13.01 2.43
CA LEU A 441 16.57 -12.96 1.71
C LEU A 441 17.37 -11.70 2.05
N ASP A 442 16.69 -10.56 2.24
CA ASP A 442 17.34 -9.31 2.66
C ASP A 442 18.07 -9.47 3.98
N LEU A 443 17.47 -10.19 4.94
CA LEU A 443 18.05 -10.49 6.24
C LEU A 443 19.24 -11.44 6.10
N ILE A 444 19.11 -12.48 5.26
CA ILE A 444 20.22 -13.42 5.01
C ILE A 444 21.41 -12.67 4.40
N GLN A 445 21.17 -11.82 3.41
CA GLN A 445 22.20 -11.03 2.75
C GLN A 445 22.79 -9.96 3.70
N PHE A 446 21.96 -9.35 4.54
CA PHE A 446 22.42 -8.46 5.60
C PHE A 446 23.35 -9.18 6.58
N LEU A 447 22.95 -10.36 7.08
CA LEU A 447 23.77 -11.15 8.01
C LEU A 447 25.08 -11.62 7.37
N LYS A 448 25.04 -12.03 6.10
CA LYS A 448 26.23 -12.40 5.33
C LYS A 448 27.20 -11.23 5.25
N THR A 449 26.71 -10.07 4.82
CA THR A 449 27.50 -8.84 4.71
C THR A 449 28.07 -8.45 6.07
N TYR A 450 27.23 -8.46 7.10
CA TYR A 450 27.63 -8.12 8.46
C TYR A 450 28.78 -9.01 8.95
N LEU A 451 28.71 -10.31 8.70
CA LEU A 451 29.78 -11.24 9.06
C LEU A 451 31.05 -11.04 8.21
N GLN A 452 30.93 -10.79 6.90
CA GLN A 452 32.09 -10.47 6.04
C GLN A 452 32.84 -9.22 6.56
N LEU A 453 32.09 -8.23 7.04
CA LEU A 453 32.65 -7.00 7.61
C LEU A 453 33.33 -7.24 8.96
N LEU A 454 32.85 -8.19 9.77
CA LEU A 454 33.44 -8.52 11.06
C LEU A 454 34.68 -9.42 10.95
N ASP A 455 34.62 -10.44 10.10
CA ASP A 455 35.67 -11.46 9.98
C ASP A 455 36.76 -11.06 8.97
N GLY A 456 36.50 -10.08 8.10
CA GLY A 456 37.42 -9.65 7.05
C GLY A 456 37.56 -10.67 5.90
N GLU A 457 36.79 -11.75 5.91
CA GLU A 457 36.79 -12.79 4.90
C GLU A 457 35.80 -12.51 3.76
N GLU A 458 36.18 -12.85 2.52
CA GLU A 458 35.30 -12.72 1.35
C GLU A 458 34.15 -13.75 1.35
N SER A 459 34.33 -14.90 2.02
CA SER A 459 33.34 -15.97 2.06
C SER A 459 32.97 -16.33 3.50
N ILE A 460 31.68 -16.25 3.83
CA ILE A 460 31.14 -16.66 5.13
C ILE A 460 30.47 -18.01 5.00
N ASN A 461 30.73 -18.91 5.97
CA ASN A 461 30.05 -20.21 6.04
C ASN A 461 28.54 -20.01 6.24
N GLU A 462 27.75 -20.56 5.31
CA GLU A 462 26.29 -20.46 5.31
C GLU A 462 25.64 -21.07 6.57
N GLU A 463 26.28 -22.07 7.19
CA GLU A 463 25.81 -22.64 8.46
C GLU A 463 25.77 -21.60 9.58
N ILE A 464 26.77 -20.70 9.62
CA ILE A 464 26.82 -19.61 10.62
C ILE A 464 25.64 -18.65 10.40
N ILE A 465 25.33 -18.32 9.13
CA ILE A 465 24.20 -17.45 8.78
C ILE A 465 22.88 -18.09 9.22
N ILE A 466 22.69 -19.39 8.97
CA ILE A 466 21.48 -20.13 9.40
C ILE A 466 21.36 -20.16 10.92
N VAL A 467 22.46 -20.38 11.64
CA VAL A 467 22.47 -20.35 13.12
C VAL A 467 22.08 -18.96 13.65
N LEU A 468 22.59 -17.88 13.08
CA LEU A 468 22.22 -16.52 13.47
C LEU A 468 20.77 -16.20 13.13
N TYR A 469 20.32 -16.54 11.93
CA TYR A 469 18.93 -16.40 11.51
C TYR A 469 18.01 -17.11 12.52
N ARG A 470 18.31 -18.36 12.88
CA ARG A 470 17.56 -19.12 13.90
C ARG A 470 17.53 -18.43 15.25
N ARG A 471 18.65 -17.89 15.72
CA ARG A 471 18.73 -17.16 16.99
C ARG A 471 17.82 -15.94 16.98
N ILE A 472 17.80 -15.19 15.89
CA ILE A 472 16.92 -14.02 15.70
C ILE A 472 15.46 -14.45 15.73
N ILE A 473 15.06 -15.44 14.91
CA ILE A 473 13.68 -15.93 14.86
C ILE A 473 13.22 -16.46 16.24
N ASN A 474 14.07 -17.22 16.94
CA ASN A 474 13.74 -17.76 18.25
C ASN A 474 13.60 -16.66 19.32
N SER A 475 14.44 -15.61 19.26
CA SER A 475 14.32 -14.45 20.14
C SER A 475 12.99 -13.72 19.93
N LEU A 476 12.64 -13.43 18.66
CA LEU A 476 11.36 -12.85 18.30
C LEU A 476 10.18 -13.72 18.74
N TYR A 477 10.27 -15.04 18.51
CA TYR A 477 9.24 -16.00 18.91
C TYR A 477 8.96 -15.93 20.40
N LYS A 478 10.02 -15.96 21.23
CA LYS A 478 9.89 -15.83 22.69
C LYS A 478 9.26 -14.49 23.07
N LYS A 479 9.76 -13.36 22.53
CA LYS A 479 9.24 -12.03 22.86
C LYS A 479 7.75 -11.89 22.53
N ILE A 480 7.30 -12.46 21.41
CA ILE A 480 5.91 -12.34 20.95
C ILE A 480 4.98 -13.36 21.62
N SER A 481 5.45 -14.58 21.91
CA SER A 481 4.62 -15.64 22.52
C SER A 481 4.51 -15.55 24.05
N SER A 482 5.42 -14.84 24.72
CA SER A 482 5.44 -14.77 26.19
C SER A 482 4.28 -14.00 26.82
N PRO A 483 3.81 -12.86 26.27
CA PRO A 483 2.77 -12.10 26.95
C PRO A 483 1.43 -12.84 27.00
N ILE A 484 0.78 -12.80 28.17
CA ILE A 484 -0.55 -13.36 28.37
C ILE A 484 -1.57 -12.32 27.92
N ILE A 485 -2.47 -12.72 27.02
CA ILE A 485 -3.57 -11.86 26.56
C ILE A 485 -4.87 -12.34 27.17
N ILE A 486 -5.56 -11.43 27.87
CA ILE A 486 -6.88 -11.68 28.43
C ILE A 486 -7.91 -11.50 27.32
N ARG A 487 -8.77 -12.50 27.10
CA ARG A 487 -9.74 -12.57 25.97
C ARG A 487 -11.18 -12.29 26.40
N ASP A 488 -11.36 -11.54 27.47
CA ASP A 488 -12.67 -11.21 28.05
C ASP A 488 -13.39 -10.04 27.36
N SER A 489 -12.72 -9.37 26.41
CA SER A 489 -13.28 -8.29 25.62
C SER A 489 -13.05 -8.49 24.11
N TYR A 490 -13.69 -7.64 23.30
CA TYR A 490 -13.42 -7.54 21.87
C TYR A 490 -11.94 -7.28 21.59
N TRP A 491 -11.35 -6.28 22.24
CA TRP A 491 -9.94 -5.91 22.06
C TRP A 491 -8.99 -7.03 22.49
N GLY A 492 -9.32 -7.73 23.56
CA GLY A 492 -8.55 -8.90 24.02
C GLY A 492 -8.52 -10.00 22.98
N GLN A 493 -9.65 -10.23 22.32
CA GLN A 493 -9.73 -11.15 21.19
C GLN A 493 -8.92 -10.67 19.97
N GLN A 494 -8.92 -9.37 19.66
CA GLN A 494 -8.14 -8.81 18.54
C GLN A 494 -6.63 -8.87 18.80
N LEU A 495 -6.18 -8.52 20.01
CA LEU A 495 -4.78 -8.64 20.41
C LEU A 495 -4.31 -10.10 20.39
N PHE A 496 -5.18 -11.03 20.81
CA PHE A 496 -4.89 -12.47 20.73
C PHE A 496 -4.77 -12.95 19.28
N ASN A 497 -5.65 -12.50 18.38
CA ASN A 497 -5.57 -12.82 16.95
C ASN A 497 -4.26 -12.29 16.34
N TYR A 498 -3.88 -11.06 16.69
CA TYR A 498 -2.61 -10.46 16.30
C TYR A 498 -1.43 -11.31 16.77
N GLN A 499 -1.35 -11.63 18.07
CA GLN A 499 -0.30 -12.45 18.64
C GLN A 499 -0.17 -13.80 17.93
N ASN A 500 -1.27 -14.54 17.81
CA ASN A 500 -1.27 -15.87 17.20
C ASN A 500 -0.78 -15.86 15.76
N SER A 501 -1.19 -14.85 14.98
CA SER A 501 -0.74 -14.71 13.60
C SER A 501 0.79 -14.54 13.53
N LYS A 502 1.38 -13.68 14.38
CA LYS A 502 2.84 -13.50 14.47
C LYS A 502 3.56 -14.76 14.96
N VAL A 503 3.04 -15.41 16.01
CA VAL A 503 3.58 -16.68 16.54
C VAL A 503 3.63 -17.76 15.46
N ARG A 504 2.57 -17.87 14.64
CA ARG A 504 2.50 -18.85 13.55
C ARG A 504 3.55 -18.59 12.46
N ILE A 505 3.80 -17.34 12.12
CA ILE A 505 4.85 -16.96 11.17
C ILE A 505 6.21 -17.42 11.70
N LEU A 506 6.53 -17.07 12.94
CA LEU A 506 7.83 -17.37 13.54
C LEU A 506 8.03 -18.88 13.76
N LYS A 507 6.98 -19.59 14.18
CA LYS A 507 7.01 -21.05 14.32
C LYS A 507 7.27 -21.73 12.97
N ALA A 508 6.61 -21.30 11.90
CA ALA A 508 6.84 -21.84 10.57
C ALA A 508 8.31 -21.64 10.12
N HIS A 509 8.93 -20.52 10.46
CA HIS A 509 10.35 -20.27 10.19
C HIS A 509 11.26 -21.21 11.00
N LEU A 510 11.00 -21.40 12.29
CA LEU A 510 11.76 -22.36 13.11
C LEU A 510 11.66 -23.78 12.53
N GLU A 511 10.46 -24.21 12.12
CA GLU A 511 10.24 -25.50 11.46
C GLU A 511 10.99 -25.61 10.12
N MET A 512 11.02 -24.54 9.31
CA MET A 512 11.81 -24.51 8.07
C MET A 512 13.30 -24.70 8.34
N ILE A 513 13.84 -24.02 9.36
CA ILE A 513 15.25 -24.14 9.75
C ILE A 513 15.55 -25.52 10.33
N ASP A 514 14.66 -26.07 11.15
CA ASP A 514 14.77 -27.43 11.68
C ASP A 514 14.81 -28.47 10.56
N ASN A 515 13.98 -28.30 9.54
CA ASN A 515 13.98 -29.18 8.37
C ASN A 515 15.27 -29.07 7.54
N LEU A 516 15.91 -27.89 7.49
CA LEU A 516 17.21 -27.73 6.84
C LEU A 516 18.34 -28.41 7.64
N THR A 517 18.29 -28.34 8.97
CA THR A 517 19.36 -28.82 9.86
C THR A 517 19.26 -30.32 10.18
N THR A 518 18.06 -30.85 10.41
CA THR A 518 17.86 -32.28 10.74
C THR A 518 17.95 -33.19 9.52
N LYS A 519 17.68 -32.67 8.33
CA LYS A 519 17.83 -33.44 7.10
C LYS A 519 19.24 -33.37 6.53
N ALA A 520 20.19 -32.63 7.10
CA ALA A 520 21.58 -32.60 6.63
C ALA A 520 22.25 -33.99 6.64
N GLU A 521 21.80 -34.94 7.48
CA GLU A 521 22.28 -36.33 7.43
C GLU A 521 21.63 -37.21 6.33
N LYS A 522 20.61 -36.69 5.61
CA LYS A 522 19.92 -37.39 4.50
C LYS A 522 19.70 -36.55 3.23
N MET A 523 20.03 -35.26 3.25
CA MET A 523 19.89 -34.34 2.13
C MET A 523 21.22 -34.28 1.38
N ASP A 524 21.33 -35.21 0.46
CA ASP A 524 22.22 -35.12 -0.68
C ASP A 524 22.16 -33.70 -1.28
N ILE A 525 23.32 -33.20 -1.71
CA ILE A 525 23.72 -31.88 -2.21
C ILE A 525 22.69 -31.15 -3.11
N LYS A 526 21.68 -31.83 -3.62
CA LYS A 526 20.61 -31.34 -4.50
C LYS A 526 19.67 -30.30 -3.90
N VAL A 527 19.32 -30.33 -2.60
CA VAL A 527 18.41 -29.32 -2.01
C VAL A 527 19.15 -28.01 -1.75
N PHE A 528 20.41 -28.11 -1.29
CA PHE A 528 21.34 -26.99 -1.21
C PHE A 528 21.60 -26.36 -2.58
N MET A 529 21.79 -27.19 -3.62
CA MET A 529 21.87 -26.75 -5.01
C MET A 529 20.56 -26.13 -5.53
N ARG A 530 19.37 -26.51 -5.02
CA ARG A 530 18.09 -25.86 -5.39
C ARG A 530 17.92 -24.51 -4.72
N LEU A 531 18.32 -24.36 -3.46
CA LEU A 531 18.33 -23.05 -2.78
C LEU A 531 19.34 -22.12 -3.48
N ARG A 532 20.55 -22.63 -3.77
CA ARG A 532 21.57 -21.91 -4.56
C ARG A 532 21.11 -21.59 -5.98
N ALA A 533 20.45 -22.52 -6.69
CA ALA A 533 19.94 -22.29 -8.04
C ALA A 533 18.73 -21.34 -8.06
N TYR A 534 17.93 -21.31 -6.99
CA TYR A 534 16.85 -20.34 -6.80
C TYR A 534 17.42 -18.94 -6.53
N LEU A 535 18.39 -18.83 -5.63
CA LEU A 535 19.10 -17.57 -5.32
C LEU A 535 19.95 -17.03 -6.50
N LEU A 536 20.44 -17.92 -7.38
CA LEU A 536 21.17 -17.55 -8.60
C LEU A 536 20.27 -17.29 -9.82
N LYS A 537 18.98 -17.61 -9.76
CA LYS A 537 18.02 -17.33 -10.86
C LYS A 537 17.33 -15.97 -10.74
N GLN A 538 17.39 -15.34 -9.57
CA GLN A 538 16.79 -14.03 -9.29
C GLN A 538 17.82 -12.88 -9.23
N ASN A 539 19.08 -13.15 -9.57
CA ASN A 539 20.08 -12.18 -10.00
C ASN A 539 20.37 -12.40 -11.48
#